data_AF-A0A8D2LSK6-F1
#
_entry.id   AF-A0A8D2LSK6-F1
#
_cell.length_a   1.000
_cell.length_b   1.000
_cell.length_c   1.000
_cell.angle_alpha   90.00
_cell.angle_beta   90.00
_cell.angle_gamma   90.00
#
_symmetry.space_group_name_H-M   'P 1'
#
loop_
_entity.id
_entity.type
_entity.pdbx_description
1 polymer ?
#
loop_
_entity_poly.entity_id
_entity_poly.type
_entity_poly.pdbx_seq_one_letter_code
_entity_poly.pdbx_strand_id
1 'polypeptide(L)'
;TYQPRHPEPPAILGAVVQGSRCVPAWSSPLWMVGGRLPLGVILTQRARVEVPVREVLPAAFGTDVALVLSLCSHRVNSAFLFAVKSKRKRLQLGVQLIPGKVIVYVGHQRSVYFDYNVHDGRWHNLALDIRGQEVTLLTSCGKQRVRADLQHRKDKALDPGGSFLLGKLNQHSVQFEGALCQFDIYPSAKAAQNYCKYLKKQCRQADADRPQLPPLVPLLPKEPRASEMNALKQDPKFMFPR
;
A
#
# COMPACT_ATOMS: atom_id res chain seq x y z
N THR A 1 -40.82 2.63 -7.60
CA THR A 1 -39.87 1.51 -7.43
C THR A 1 -38.49 1.97 -7.83
N TYR A 2 -37.63 2.29 -6.85
CA TYR A 2 -36.27 2.77 -7.09
C TYR A 2 -35.34 1.55 -7.29
N GLN A 3 -34.90 1.31 -8.53
CA GLN A 3 -33.88 0.31 -8.83
C GLN A 3 -32.50 0.83 -8.39
N PRO A 4 -31.75 0.09 -7.55
CA PRO A 4 -30.37 0.45 -7.25
C PRO A 4 -29.52 0.17 -8.49
N ARG A 5 -28.98 1.23 -9.09
CA ARG A 5 -27.98 1.11 -10.16
C ARG A 5 -26.80 0.27 -9.66
N HIS A 6 -26.44 -0.75 -10.43
CA HIS A 6 -25.22 -1.52 -10.26
C HIS A 6 -24.01 -0.59 -10.14
N PRO A 7 -23.02 -0.89 -9.27
CA PRO A 7 -21.78 -0.13 -9.23
C PRO A 7 -21.04 -0.31 -10.57
N GLU A 8 -20.75 0.80 -11.25
CA GLU A 8 -19.87 0.80 -12.42
C GLU A 8 -18.50 0.18 -12.05
N PRO A 9 -17.88 -0.58 -12.97
CA PRO A 9 -16.56 -1.13 -12.72
C PRO A 9 -15.55 0.00 -12.49
N PRO A 10 -14.65 -0.10 -11.48
CA PRO A 10 -13.60 0.88 -11.29
C PRO A 10 -12.67 0.85 -12.51
N ALA A 11 -12.06 1.99 -12.84
CA ALA A 11 -10.97 2.01 -13.80
C ALA A 11 -9.76 1.26 -13.21
N ILE A 12 -9.32 0.21 -13.92
CA ILE A 12 -8.25 -0.69 -13.46
C ILE A 12 -6.96 -0.33 -14.18
N LEU A 13 -5.96 0.15 -13.44
CA LEU A 13 -4.59 0.23 -13.95
C LEU A 13 -3.92 -1.14 -13.74
N GLY A 14 -3.71 -1.90 -14.82
CA GLY A 14 -2.98 -3.15 -14.79
C GLY A 14 -1.56 -2.97 -15.33
N ALA A 15 -0.54 -3.09 -14.47
CA ALA A 15 0.85 -3.24 -14.88
C ALA A 15 1.46 -4.39 -14.06
N VAL A 16 2.18 -5.32 -14.67
CA VAL A 16 2.74 -6.49 -13.99
C VAL A 16 4.26 -6.32 -13.90
N VAL A 17 4.82 -6.27 -12.69
CA VAL A 17 6.24 -6.50 -12.44
C VAL A 17 6.41 -7.21 -11.10
N GLN A 18 7.31 -8.20 -11.08
CA GLN A 18 7.54 -9.18 -10.04
C GLN A 18 8.58 -8.70 -9.01
N GLY A 19 8.27 -8.85 -7.72
CA GLY A 19 9.24 -9.00 -6.62
C GLY A 19 9.71 -7.75 -5.86
N SER A 20 9.20 -7.55 -4.64
CA SER A 20 10.00 -7.29 -3.42
C SER A 20 9.13 -7.55 -2.18
N ARG A 21 9.74 -7.95 -1.06
CA ARG A 21 9.05 -8.41 0.15
C ARG A 21 8.66 -7.25 1.05
N CYS A 22 7.36 -7.01 1.16
CA CYS A 22 6.79 -6.40 2.35
C CYS A 22 6.65 -7.48 3.41
N VAL A 23 7.15 -7.21 4.61
CA VAL A 23 7.05 -8.15 5.71
C VAL A 23 5.63 -7.99 6.26
N PRO A 24 4.73 -8.99 6.16
CA PRO A 24 3.53 -8.99 6.98
C PRO A 24 3.99 -8.85 8.44
N ALA A 25 3.28 -8.09 9.27
CA ALA A 25 3.76 -7.54 10.55
C ALA A 25 4.36 -8.52 11.59
N TRP A 26 4.45 -9.82 11.29
CA TRP A 26 5.29 -10.80 11.99
C TRP A 26 5.82 -11.89 11.04
N SER A 27 7.09 -11.86 10.59
CA SER A 27 7.82 -13.11 10.28
C SER A 27 9.34 -12.95 10.16
N SER A 28 10.06 -13.76 10.94
CA SER A 28 11.45 -14.20 10.73
C SER A 28 11.57 -15.07 9.45
N PRO A 29 12.79 -15.34 8.93
CA PRO A 29 12.99 -15.81 7.57
C PRO A 29 12.83 -17.33 7.47
N LEU A 30 11.62 -17.82 7.25
CA LEU A 30 11.41 -19.19 6.77
C LEU A 30 10.22 -19.23 5.81
N TRP A 31 10.43 -18.75 4.59
CA TRP A 31 9.48 -19.00 3.51
C TRP A 31 10.25 -19.34 2.24
N MET A 32 10.33 -20.64 1.96
CA MET A 32 10.79 -21.21 0.70
C MET A 32 9.97 -22.49 0.44
N VAL A 33 8.66 -22.48 0.71
CA VAL A 33 7.77 -23.56 0.23
C VAL A 33 6.35 -23.02 0.03
N GLY A 34 5.93 -22.86 -1.24
CA GLY A 34 4.50 -22.89 -1.62
C GLY A 34 3.62 -21.64 -1.45
N GLY A 35 4.16 -20.45 -1.16
CA GLY A 35 3.35 -19.24 -1.00
C GLY A 35 2.86 -18.64 -2.32
N ARG A 36 1.53 -18.49 -2.49
CA ARG A 36 0.93 -17.78 -3.63
C ARG A 36 1.32 -16.30 -3.55
N LEU A 37 2.05 -15.80 -4.56
CA LEU A 37 2.51 -14.40 -4.59
C LEU A 37 1.31 -13.44 -4.58
N PRO A 38 1.34 -12.35 -3.80
CA PRO A 38 0.33 -11.30 -3.91
C PRO A 38 0.35 -10.75 -5.34
N LEU A 39 -0.80 -10.83 -6.01
CA LEU A 39 -1.04 -10.21 -7.31
C LEU A 39 -1.01 -8.69 -7.10
N GLY A 40 0.09 -8.05 -7.48
CA GLY A 40 0.29 -6.62 -7.35
C GLY A 40 1.40 -6.13 -8.28
N VAL A 41 1.54 -4.81 -8.36
CA VAL A 41 2.54 -4.12 -9.17
C VAL A 41 3.66 -3.64 -8.26
N ILE A 42 4.91 -3.93 -8.63
CA ILE A 42 6.07 -3.30 -7.99
C ILE A 42 6.46 -2.03 -8.75
N LEU A 43 6.44 -0.90 -8.05
CA LEU A 43 6.97 0.35 -8.55
C LEU A 43 8.43 0.48 -8.11
N THR A 44 9.33 0.55 -9.08
CA THR A 44 10.77 0.77 -8.90
C THR A 44 11.14 2.20 -9.30
N GLN A 45 12.37 2.62 -9.02
CA GLN A 45 12.88 3.93 -9.46
C GLN A 45 12.74 4.21 -10.96
N ARG A 46 12.72 3.15 -11.78
CA ARG A 46 12.64 3.24 -13.24
C ARG A 46 11.20 3.17 -13.76
N ALA A 47 10.22 2.93 -12.89
CA ALA A 47 8.83 2.85 -13.30
C ALA A 47 8.38 4.18 -13.93
N ARG A 48 7.73 4.08 -15.09
CA ARG A 48 7.17 5.22 -15.81
C ARG A 48 5.77 4.85 -16.24
N VAL A 49 4.79 5.41 -15.55
CA VAL A 49 3.38 5.19 -15.84
C VAL A 49 2.75 6.57 -15.95
N GLU A 50 2.54 7.00 -17.19
CA GLU A 50 1.81 8.22 -17.53
C GLU A 50 0.81 7.86 -18.62
N VAL A 51 -0.47 8.14 -18.38
CA VAL A 51 -1.57 7.83 -19.30
C VAL A 51 -2.54 9.01 -19.35
N PRO A 52 -3.25 9.23 -20.47
CA PRO A 52 -4.27 10.27 -20.56
C PRO A 52 -5.36 10.09 -19.50
N VAL A 53 -5.81 11.21 -18.89
CA VAL A 53 -6.84 11.18 -17.83
C VAL A 53 -8.10 10.45 -18.29
N ARG A 54 -8.54 10.69 -19.54
CA ARG A 54 -9.71 10.03 -20.14
C ARG A 54 -9.66 8.50 -20.21
N GLU A 55 -8.47 7.89 -20.12
CA GLU A 55 -8.30 6.43 -20.16
C GLU A 55 -8.45 5.79 -18.78
N VAL A 56 -8.24 6.57 -17.72
CA VAL A 56 -8.27 6.10 -16.31
C VAL A 56 -9.47 6.65 -15.56
N LEU A 57 -10.00 7.80 -15.96
CA LEU A 57 -11.07 8.49 -15.26
C LEU A 57 -12.20 8.75 -16.26
N PRO A 58 -13.39 8.14 -16.10
CA PRO A 58 -14.57 8.55 -16.85
C PRO A 58 -14.76 10.07 -16.86
N ALA A 59 -15.24 10.62 -17.97
CA ALA A 59 -15.45 12.07 -18.13
C ALA A 59 -16.38 12.68 -17.07
N ALA A 60 -17.20 11.85 -16.41
CA ALA A 60 -18.09 12.20 -15.32
C ALA A 60 -17.46 12.03 -13.93
N PHE A 61 -16.16 12.29 -13.78
CA PHE A 61 -15.56 12.45 -12.45
C PHE A 61 -16.20 13.66 -11.78
N GLY A 62 -17.21 13.37 -10.96
CA GLY A 62 -17.93 14.35 -10.17
C GLY A 62 -17.04 14.93 -9.07
N THR A 63 -17.69 15.53 -8.09
CA THR A 63 -16.99 16.28 -7.05
C THR A 63 -16.66 15.42 -5.85
N ASP A 64 -17.08 14.16 -5.93
CA ASP A 64 -17.10 13.18 -4.88
C ASP A 64 -16.44 11.90 -5.40
N VAL A 65 -15.36 11.47 -4.77
CA VAL A 65 -14.52 10.36 -5.22
C VAL A 65 -14.10 9.54 -4.01
N ALA A 66 -14.09 8.22 -4.17
CA ALA A 66 -13.44 7.32 -3.23
C ALA A 66 -12.21 6.68 -3.88
N LEU A 67 -11.06 6.77 -3.20
CA LEU A 67 -9.86 6.01 -3.53
C LEU A 67 -9.78 4.82 -2.58
N VAL A 68 -9.62 3.61 -3.12
CA VAL A 68 -9.35 2.40 -2.32
C VAL A 68 -7.95 1.92 -2.65
N LEU A 69 -7.11 1.87 -1.61
CA LEU A 69 -5.68 1.68 -1.74
C LEU A 69 -5.23 0.48 -0.89
N SER A 70 -4.42 -0.37 -1.50
CA SER A 70 -3.69 -1.46 -0.84
C SER A 70 -2.24 -1.40 -1.31
N LEU A 71 -1.36 -0.92 -0.43
CA LEU A 71 0.02 -0.63 -0.78
C LEU A 71 0.97 -0.95 0.37
N CYS A 72 2.23 -1.13 0.03
CA CYS A 72 3.30 -1.21 0.98
C CYS A 72 4.51 -0.42 0.45
N SER A 73 5.07 0.43 1.30
CA SER A 73 6.23 1.22 0.94
C SER A 73 7.53 0.48 1.25
N HIS A 74 8.44 0.42 0.28
CA HIS A 74 9.76 -0.18 0.46
C HIS A 74 10.84 0.84 0.81
N ARG A 75 10.60 2.13 0.52
CA ARG A 75 11.55 3.23 0.77
C ARG A 75 10.86 4.35 1.51
N VAL A 76 11.53 4.85 2.54
CA VAL A 76 11.13 6.08 3.23
C VAL A 76 11.55 7.26 2.36
N ASN A 77 10.60 7.90 1.68
CA ASN A 77 10.87 9.06 0.83
C ASN A 77 9.64 9.98 0.79
N SER A 78 9.75 11.11 0.10
CA SER A 78 8.64 12.04 -0.14
C SER A 78 8.20 11.95 -1.60
N ALA A 79 7.28 11.04 -1.91
CA ALA A 79 6.90 10.73 -3.28
C ALA A 79 5.38 10.76 -3.49
N PHE A 80 4.97 11.13 -4.70
CA PHE A 80 3.57 11.00 -5.10
C PHE A 80 3.24 9.53 -5.34
N LEU A 81 2.20 9.01 -4.69
CA LEU A 81 1.63 7.74 -5.06
C LEU A 81 0.98 7.84 -6.45
N PHE A 82 0.25 8.92 -6.70
CA PHE A 82 -0.25 9.28 -8.02
C PHE A 82 -0.51 10.77 -8.12
N ALA A 83 -0.55 11.29 -9.35
CA ALA A 83 -0.89 12.67 -9.66
C ALA A 83 -1.72 12.76 -10.94
N VAL A 84 -2.74 13.60 -10.92
CA VAL A 84 -3.52 14.02 -12.09
C VAL A 84 -3.16 15.46 -12.39
N LYS A 85 -2.71 15.70 -13.61
CA LYS A 85 -2.31 17.02 -14.10
C LYS A 85 -3.18 17.41 -15.28
N SER A 86 -3.54 18.69 -15.34
CA SER A 86 -4.18 19.27 -16.51
C SER A 86 -3.26 19.30 -17.73
N LYS A 87 -3.80 19.62 -18.90
CA LYS A 87 -3.02 19.84 -20.13
C LYS A 87 -1.96 20.94 -19.94
N ARG A 88 -2.23 21.92 -19.08
CA ARG A 88 -1.30 22.98 -18.65
C ARG A 88 -0.30 22.53 -17.58
N LYS A 89 -0.18 21.22 -17.33
CA LYS A 89 0.71 20.59 -16.35
C LYS A 89 0.51 21.04 -14.89
N ARG A 90 -0.63 21.65 -14.56
CA ARG A 90 -1.01 21.98 -13.17
C ARG A 90 -1.64 20.77 -12.48
N LEU A 91 -1.21 20.50 -11.25
CA LEU A 91 -1.79 19.46 -10.39
C LEU A 91 -3.27 19.76 -10.12
N GLN A 92 -4.13 18.76 -10.32
CA GLN A 92 -5.58 18.83 -10.08
C GLN A 92 -6.03 17.85 -8.99
N LEU A 93 -5.39 16.69 -8.90
CA LEU A 93 -5.65 15.69 -7.86
C LEU A 93 -4.36 14.90 -7.62
N GLY A 94 -4.07 14.52 -6.39
CA GLY A 94 -2.94 13.63 -6.14
C GLY A 94 -2.84 13.21 -4.68
N VAL A 95 -2.13 12.12 -4.45
CA VAL A 95 -1.80 11.66 -3.10
C VAL A 95 -0.28 11.57 -3.00
N GLN A 96 0.28 12.26 -2.02
CA GLN A 96 1.70 12.22 -1.70
C GLN A 96 1.91 11.53 -0.36
N LEU A 97 2.88 10.63 -0.34
CA LEU A 97 3.31 9.89 0.83
C LEU A 97 4.63 10.52 1.28
N ILE A 98 4.66 10.97 2.53
CA ILE A 98 5.85 11.50 3.18
C ILE A 98 6.04 10.79 4.53
N PRO A 99 7.22 10.84 5.14
CA PRO A 99 7.44 10.21 6.44
C PRO A 99 6.40 10.67 7.49
N GLY A 100 5.63 9.72 8.01
CA GLY A 100 4.61 9.95 9.04
C GLY A 100 3.31 10.61 8.57
N LYS A 101 3.17 11.02 7.30
CA LYS A 101 1.95 11.69 6.83
C LYS A 101 1.52 11.27 5.43
N VAL A 102 0.21 11.33 5.20
CA VAL A 102 -0.42 11.25 3.88
C VAL A 102 -0.97 12.63 3.52
N ILE A 103 -0.57 13.14 2.35
CA ILE A 103 -1.04 14.43 1.84
C ILE A 103 -1.98 14.17 0.67
N VAL A 104 -3.17 14.77 0.70
CA VAL A 104 -4.14 14.69 -0.40
C VAL A 104 -4.28 16.07 -1.03
N TYR A 105 -3.96 16.18 -2.31
CA TYR A 105 -4.10 17.38 -3.12
C TYR A 105 -5.40 17.33 -3.91
N VAL A 106 -6.24 18.36 -3.81
CA VAL A 106 -7.51 18.50 -4.53
C VAL A 106 -7.55 19.86 -5.22
N GLY A 107 -6.61 20.07 -6.13
CA GLY A 107 -6.35 21.33 -6.80
C GLY A 107 -4.88 21.71 -6.81
N HIS A 108 -4.59 22.92 -7.28
CA HIS A 108 -3.22 23.43 -7.36
C HIS A 108 -2.66 23.90 -6.01
N GLN A 109 -3.53 24.44 -5.13
CA GLN A 109 -3.13 25.01 -3.83
C GLN A 109 -3.95 24.43 -2.66
N ARG A 110 -4.75 23.40 -2.91
CA ARG A 110 -5.67 22.82 -1.94
C ARG A 110 -5.15 21.45 -1.54
N SER A 111 -4.71 21.33 -0.30
CA SER A 111 -4.26 20.06 0.26
C SER A 111 -4.63 19.89 1.72
N VAL A 112 -4.79 18.64 2.14
CA VAL A 112 -4.93 18.25 3.54
C VAL A 112 -3.84 17.26 3.91
N TYR A 113 -3.53 17.18 5.20
CA TYR A 113 -2.52 16.30 5.76
C TYR A 113 -3.18 15.39 6.79
N PHE A 114 -2.86 14.10 6.72
CA PHE A 114 -3.28 13.12 7.72
C PHE A 114 -2.04 12.52 8.38
N ASP A 115 -2.05 12.46 9.70
CA ASP A 115 -1.02 11.78 10.49
C ASP A 115 -1.20 10.26 10.35
N TYR A 116 -0.61 9.72 9.30
CA TYR A 116 -0.67 8.31 8.95
C TYR A 116 0.65 7.87 8.32
N ASN A 117 1.36 6.97 8.99
CA ASN A 117 2.65 6.48 8.52
C ASN A 117 2.49 5.26 7.60
N VAL A 118 2.73 5.44 6.30
CA VAL A 118 2.77 4.36 5.30
C VAL A 118 4.18 3.76 5.11
N HIS A 119 5.20 4.41 5.68
CA HIS A 119 6.60 4.07 5.48
C HIS A 119 7.13 3.18 6.62
N ASP A 120 6.33 2.22 7.09
CA ASP A 120 6.72 1.27 8.14
C ASP A 120 7.10 -0.12 7.60
N GLY A 121 7.09 -0.28 6.27
CA GLY A 121 7.41 -1.54 5.57
C GLY A 121 6.31 -2.59 5.59
N ARG A 122 5.12 -2.26 6.12
CA ARG A 122 3.96 -3.15 6.21
C ARG A 122 2.96 -2.87 5.10
N TRP A 123 2.01 -3.80 4.94
CA TRP A 123 0.85 -3.58 4.09
C TRP A 123 -0.14 -2.63 4.77
N HIS A 124 -0.59 -1.64 4.01
CA HIS A 124 -1.62 -0.70 4.40
C HIS A 124 -2.80 -0.80 3.46
N ASN A 125 -3.96 -1.05 4.07
CA ASN A 125 -5.26 -1.01 3.41
C ASN A 125 -6.00 0.21 3.92
N LEU A 126 -6.28 1.17 3.05
CA LEU A 126 -6.92 2.44 3.41
C LEU A 126 -7.80 2.96 2.29
N ALA A 127 -8.71 3.86 2.63
CA ALA A 127 -9.50 4.60 1.66
C ALA A 127 -9.44 6.11 1.92
N LEU A 128 -9.50 6.88 0.85
CA LEU A 128 -9.67 8.33 0.90
C LEU A 128 -11.02 8.66 0.29
N ASP A 129 -11.80 9.44 1.01
CA ASP A 129 -13.13 9.86 0.63
C ASP A 129 -13.13 11.37 0.47
N ILE A 130 -13.19 11.83 -0.78
CA ILE A 130 -13.15 13.24 -1.14
C ILE A 130 -14.58 13.63 -1.48
N ARG A 131 -15.18 14.59 -0.77
CA ARG A 131 -16.55 15.07 -0.99
C ARG A 131 -16.60 16.57 -0.93
N GLY A 132 -16.71 17.21 -2.08
CA GLY A 132 -16.78 18.67 -2.18
C GLY A 132 -15.53 19.37 -1.62
N GLN A 133 -15.60 19.80 -0.36
CA GLN A 133 -14.50 20.48 0.36
C GLN A 133 -13.97 19.64 1.54
N GLU A 134 -14.51 18.45 1.80
CA GLU A 134 -14.05 17.58 2.87
C GLU A 134 -13.24 16.42 2.27
N VAL A 135 -12.16 16.05 2.95
CA VAL A 135 -11.44 14.80 2.69
C VAL A 135 -11.44 14.00 3.98
N THR A 136 -11.81 12.72 3.90
CA THR A 136 -11.75 11.79 5.01
C THR A 136 -10.75 10.68 4.71
N LEU A 137 -9.81 10.43 5.61
CA LEU A 137 -9.01 9.21 5.64
C LEU A 137 -9.78 8.14 6.42
N LEU A 138 -9.97 6.98 5.80
CA LEU A 138 -10.61 5.81 6.40
C LEU A 138 -9.62 4.64 6.49
N THR A 139 -9.48 4.11 7.69
CA THR A 139 -8.64 2.95 8.01
C THR A 139 -9.48 1.89 8.73
N SER A 140 -8.89 0.71 8.95
CA SER A 140 -9.57 -0.41 9.64
C SER A 140 -10.94 -0.72 9.05
N CYS A 141 -11.04 -0.83 7.72
CA CYS A 141 -12.28 -1.08 6.98
C CYS A 141 -13.38 -0.02 7.17
N GLY A 142 -13.00 1.22 7.49
CA GLY A 142 -13.93 2.35 7.69
C GLY A 142 -14.36 2.56 9.13
N LYS A 143 -13.85 1.74 10.07
CA LYS A 143 -14.08 1.92 11.51
C LYS A 143 -13.40 3.16 12.06
N GLN A 144 -12.20 3.45 11.59
CA GLN A 144 -11.44 4.63 11.95
C GLN A 144 -11.55 5.67 10.83
N ARG A 145 -11.87 6.91 11.20
CA ARG A 145 -12.15 7.99 10.25
C ARG A 145 -11.55 9.29 10.77
N VAL A 146 -10.69 9.91 9.98
CA VAL A 146 -10.09 11.22 10.27
C VAL A 146 -10.52 12.17 9.16
N ARG A 147 -11.14 13.28 9.52
CA ARG A 147 -11.67 14.28 8.57
C ARG A 147 -10.75 15.49 8.54
N ALA A 148 -10.62 16.09 7.36
CA ALA A 148 -9.92 17.35 7.17
C ALA A 148 -10.61 18.17 6.08
N ASP A 149 -10.79 19.46 6.37
CA ASP A 149 -11.41 20.40 5.44
C ASP A 149 -10.38 21.04 4.51
N LEU A 150 -10.71 21.09 3.23
CA LEU A 150 -9.97 21.83 2.22
C LEU A 150 -10.26 23.30 2.40
N GLN A 151 -9.23 24.07 2.70
CA GLN A 151 -9.29 25.52 2.65
C GLN A 151 -9.58 25.94 1.18
N HIS A 152 -10.46 26.92 0.99
CA HIS A 152 -10.81 27.56 -0.30
C HIS A 152 -11.84 26.84 -1.20
N ARG A 153 -12.58 27.67 -1.96
CA ARG A 153 -13.67 27.25 -2.85
C ARG A 153 -13.20 26.27 -3.93
N LYS A 154 -14.16 25.44 -4.33
CA LYS A 154 -14.09 24.33 -5.27
C LYS A 154 -13.40 24.67 -6.60
N ASP A 155 -12.34 23.94 -6.91
CA ASP A 155 -11.66 23.98 -8.22
C ASP A 155 -12.51 23.33 -9.33
N LYS A 156 -12.16 23.66 -10.59
CA LYS A 156 -12.78 23.09 -11.79
C LYS A 156 -12.63 21.56 -11.83
N ALA A 157 -13.55 20.91 -12.55
CA ALA A 157 -13.48 19.48 -12.86
C ALA A 157 -12.11 19.09 -13.45
N LEU A 158 -11.76 17.80 -13.32
CA LEU A 158 -10.53 17.25 -13.89
C LEU A 158 -10.49 17.51 -15.39
N ASP A 159 -9.33 17.93 -15.90
CA ASP A 159 -9.14 18.21 -17.32
C ASP A 159 -9.00 16.87 -18.08
N PRO A 160 -9.95 16.50 -18.95
CA PRO A 160 -9.90 15.22 -19.68
C PRO A 160 -8.72 15.16 -20.67
N GLY A 161 -8.17 16.32 -21.06
CA GLY A 161 -6.94 16.44 -21.84
C GLY A 161 -5.65 16.37 -21.01
N GLY A 162 -5.78 16.15 -19.71
CA GLY A 162 -4.68 15.99 -18.77
C GLY A 162 -3.98 14.63 -18.82
N SER A 163 -3.01 14.43 -17.94
CA SER A 163 -2.33 13.15 -17.71
C SER A 163 -2.44 12.68 -16.27
N PHE A 164 -2.64 11.37 -16.11
CA PHE A 164 -2.52 10.62 -14.87
C PHE A 164 -1.11 10.02 -14.80
N LEU A 165 -0.42 10.23 -13.67
CA LEU A 165 0.90 9.69 -13.40
C LEU A 165 0.84 8.81 -12.15
N LEU A 166 1.43 7.63 -12.20
CA LEU A 166 1.56 6.73 -11.04
C LEU A 166 3.01 6.73 -10.52
N GLY A 167 3.14 6.86 -9.20
CA GLY A 167 4.40 6.76 -8.46
C GLY A 167 5.29 8.00 -8.52
N LYS A 168 4.96 9.04 -9.29
CA LYS A 168 5.71 10.30 -9.30
C LYS A 168 4.88 11.46 -9.87
N LEU A 169 5.31 12.70 -9.60
CA LEU A 169 4.64 13.92 -10.07
C LEU A 169 5.07 14.37 -11.47
N ASN A 170 6.32 14.11 -11.85
CA ASN A 170 6.92 14.41 -13.14
C ASN A 170 8.18 13.56 -13.35
N GLN A 171 8.89 13.74 -14.46
CA GLN A 171 10.07 12.92 -14.78
C GLN A 171 11.22 13.03 -13.77
N HIS A 172 11.38 14.18 -13.12
CA HIS A 172 12.50 14.51 -12.22
C HIS A 172 12.12 14.45 -10.73
N SER A 173 10.84 14.24 -10.41
CA SER A 173 10.39 14.11 -9.02
C SER A 173 10.77 12.76 -8.45
N VAL A 174 10.92 12.71 -7.13
CA VAL A 174 11.14 11.47 -6.36
C VAL A 174 10.09 10.42 -6.73
N GLN A 175 10.55 9.20 -7.01
CA GLN A 175 9.73 8.06 -7.35
C GLN A 175 9.33 7.31 -6.08
N PHE A 176 8.04 6.97 -5.96
CA PHE A 176 7.55 6.04 -4.96
C PHE A 176 8.08 4.64 -5.30
N GLU A 177 8.69 4.00 -4.31
CA GLU A 177 9.19 2.64 -4.40
C GLU A 177 8.43 1.76 -3.42
N GLY A 178 7.74 0.75 -3.95
CA GLY A 178 6.83 -0.07 -3.15
C GLY A 178 6.01 -1.04 -3.98
N ALA A 179 5.20 -1.81 -3.28
CA ALA A 179 4.23 -2.72 -3.86
C ALA A 179 2.82 -2.10 -3.81
N LEU A 180 2.05 -2.28 -4.88
CA LEU A 180 0.64 -1.90 -4.97
C LEU A 180 -0.17 -3.14 -5.30
N CYS A 181 -0.96 -3.63 -4.35
CA CYS A 181 -1.92 -4.69 -4.62
C CYS A 181 -3.20 -4.12 -5.25
N GLN A 182 -3.62 -2.92 -4.81
CA GLN A 182 -4.82 -2.28 -5.32
C GLN A 182 -4.69 -0.76 -5.35
N PHE A 183 -5.12 -0.18 -6.46
CA PHE A 183 -5.32 1.23 -6.66
C PHE A 183 -6.58 1.36 -7.52
N ASP A 184 -7.72 1.60 -6.89
CA ASP A 184 -8.99 1.73 -7.59
C ASP A 184 -9.64 3.06 -7.23
N ILE A 185 -10.20 3.73 -8.24
CA ILE A 185 -10.89 5.00 -8.08
C ILE A 185 -12.37 4.78 -8.37
N TYR A 186 -13.22 5.10 -7.40
CA TYR A 186 -14.66 4.95 -7.49
C TYR A 186 -15.34 6.31 -7.60
N PRO A 187 -16.31 6.48 -8.51
CA PRO A 187 -17.08 7.72 -8.68
C PRO A 187 -18.08 7.98 -7.54
N SER A 188 -18.11 7.10 -6.53
CA SER A 188 -18.99 7.23 -5.37
C SER A 188 -18.19 7.15 -4.09
N ALA A 189 -18.22 8.27 -3.36
CA ALA A 189 -17.76 8.43 -1.99
C ALA A 189 -18.37 7.42 -0.99
N LYS A 190 -19.43 6.68 -1.35
CA LYS A 190 -20.00 5.59 -0.53
C LYS A 190 -19.06 4.38 -0.47
N ALA A 191 -18.26 4.14 -1.51
CA ALA A 191 -17.36 2.99 -1.55
C ALA A 191 -16.32 3.00 -0.41
N ALA A 192 -15.89 4.20 0.01
CA ALA A 192 -14.90 4.34 1.06
C ALA A 192 -15.40 3.91 2.46
N GLN A 193 -16.70 4.06 2.76
CA GLN A 193 -17.26 3.83 4.11
C GLN A 193 -17.12 2.39 4.61
N ASN A 194 -17.09 1.42 3.70
CA ASN A 194 -16.79 0.01 3.99
C ASN A 194 -15.91 -0.54 2.86
N TYR A 195 -14.75 0.10 2.66
CA TYR A 195 -13.86 -0.20 1.54
C TYR A 195 -13.34 -1.64 1.53
N CYS A 196 -13.38 -2.36 2.66
CA CYS A 196 -13.01 -3.79 2.68
C CYS A 196 -13.95 -4.70 1.90
N LYS A 197 -15.17 -4.25 1.58
CA LYS A 197 -16.04 -4.92 0.59
C LYS A 197 -15.54 -4.74 -0.85
N TYR A 198 -14.77 -3.68 -1.10
CA TYR A 198 -14.20 -3.31 -2.40
C TYR A 198 -12.74 -3.73 -2.54
N LEU A 199 -12.07 -4.13 -1.45
CA LEU A 199 -10.75 -4.72 -1.51
C LEU A 199 -10.80 -6.04 -2.29
N LYS A 200 -9.90 -6.17 -3.26
CA LYS A 200 -9.68 -7.41 -4.00
C LYS A 200 -9.31 -8.51 -3.01
N LYS A 201 -9.91 -9.70 -3.17
CA LYS A 201 -9.74 -10.81 -2.22
C LYS A 201 -8.27 -11.16 -1.99
N GLN A 202 -7.45 -11.07 -3.03
CA GLN A 202 -6.00 -11.32 -2.98
C GLN A 202 -5.27 -10.30 -2.09
N CYS A 203 -5.70 -9.04 -2.11
CA CYS A 203 -5.15 -7.98 -1.25
C CYS A 203 -5.61 -8.10 0.20
N ARG A 204 -6.79 -8.70 0.42
CA ARG A 204 -7.30 -8.99 1.77
C ARG A 204 -6.61 -10.20 2.41
N GLN A 205 -6.28 -11.23 1.62
CA GLN A 205 -5.56 -12.42 2.11
C GLN A 205 -4.11 -12.11 2.45
N ALA A 206 -3.47 -11.17 1.75
CA ALA A 206 -2.16 -10.64 2.12
C ALA A 206 -2.11 -10.04 3.54
N ASP A 207 -3.26 -9.65 4.10
CA ASP A 207 -3.41 -9.19 5.50
C ASP A 207 -3.84 -10.32 6.47
N ALA A 208 -4.41 -11.43 5.99
CA ALA A 208 -5.13 -12.41 6.81
C ALA A 208 -4.49 -13.80 6.92
N ASP A 209 -3.51 -14.14 6.08
CA ASP A 209 -2.85 -15.44 6.15
C ASP A 209 -1.67 -15.45 7.16
N ARG A 210 -2.01 -15.58 8.46
CA ARG A 210 -1.32 -16.56 9.31
C ARG A 210 -2.27 -17.14 10.37
N PRO A 211 -2.47 -18.47 10.43
CA PRO A 211 -3.05 -19.15 11.59
C PRO A 211 -2.21 -18.86 12.84
N GLN A 212 -2.88 -18.55 13.96
CA GLN A 212 -2.21 -18.48 15.27
C GLN A 212 -1.76 -19.89 15.64
N LEU A 213 -0.49 -20.20 15.36
CA LEU A 213 0.14 -21.39 15.92
C LEU A 213 0.49 -21.10 17.38
N PRO A 214 0.26 -22.06 18.31
CA PRO A 214 0.65 -21.92 19.70
C PRO A 214 2.16 -21.63 19.82
N PRO A 215 2.63 -20.96 20.88
CA PRO A 215 4.04 -20.68 21.08
C PRO A 215 4.81 -22.00 21.13
N LEU A 216 5.64 -22.26 20.12
CA LEU A 216 6.62 -23.33 20.21
C LEU A 216 7.73 -22.84 21.14
N VAL A 217 7.77 -23.41 22.34
CA VAL A 217 8.85 -23.22 23.30
C VAL A 217 10.16 -23.67 22.63
N PRO A 218 11.20 -22.83 22.58
CA PRO A 218 12.50 -23.25 22.07
C PRO A 218 13.03 -24.38 22.96
N LEU A 219 13.20 -25.57 22.39
CA LEU A 219 14.08 -26.58 22.99
C LEU A 219 15.50 -26.05 22.85
N LEU A 220 15.98 -25.36 23.89
CA LEU A 220 17.40 -25.13 24.08
C LEU A 220 18.12 -26.48 23.98
N PRO A 221 19.21 -26.60 23.19
CA PRO A 221 20.09 -27.75 23.31
C PRO A 221 20.54 -27.83 24.76
N LYS A 222 20.22 -28.95 25.43
CA LYS A 222 20.78 -29.23 26.76
C LYS A 222 22.30 -29.22 26.60
N GLU A 223 22.97 -28.34 27.34
CA GLU A 223 24.41 -28.45 27.56
C GLU A 223 24.70 -29.89 28.05
N PRO A 224 25.71 -30.58 27.51
CA PRO A 224 26.10 -31.87 28.03
C PRO A 224 26.45 -31.74 29.51
N ARG A 225 25.86 -32.58 30.35
CA ARG A 225 26.17 -32.61 31.78
C ARG A 225 27.67 -32.92 31.94
N ALA A 226 28.32 -32.23 32.87
CA ALA A 226 29.73 -32.40 33.24
C ALA A 226 30.13 -33.82 33.74
N SER A 227 29.23 -34.82 33.62
CA SER A 227 29.49 -36.21 33.98
C SER A 227 29.92 -37.09 32.80
N GLU A 228 29.76 -36.66 31.53
CA GLU A 228 30.20 -37.41 30.35
C GLU A 228 31.65 -37.12 29.92
N MET A 229 32.27 -36.04 30.43
CA MET A 229 33.66 -35.70 30.08
C MET A 229 34.72 -36.53 30.82
N ASN A 230 34.32 -37.33 31.81
CA ASN A 230 35.21 -38.26 32.51
C ASN A 230 35.25 -39.67 31.90
N ALA A 231 34.37 -40.01 30.96
CA ALA A 231 34.35 -41.33 30.32
C ALA A 231 35.26 -41.44 29.09
N LEU A 232 35.69 -40.32 28.50
CA LEU A 232 36.60 -40.31 27.33
C LEU A 232 38.09 -40.16 27.68
N LYS A 233 38.42 -40.00 28.97
CA LYS A 233 39.81 -39.88 29.47
C LYS A 233 40.40 -41.19 29.99
N GLN A 234 39.72 -42.33 29.84
CA GLN A 234 40.18 -43.62 30.33
C GLN A 234 40.38 -44.69 29.25
N ASP A 235 40.37 -44.35 27.96
CA ASP A 235 40.70 -45.31 26.91
C ASP A 235 42.23 -45.38 26.66
N PRO A 236 42.94 -46.47 27.00
CA PRO A 236 44.41 -46.51 26.99
C PRO A 236 45.05 -46.68 25.59
N LYS A 237 44.35 -46.39 24.49
CA LYS A 237 44.81 -46.78 23.14
C LYS A 237 45.53 -45.73 22.31
N PHE A 238 45.80 -44.54 22.84
CA PHE A 238 46.63 -43.54 22.16
C PHE A 238 47.83 -43.13 23.02
N MET A 239 48.76 -44.06 23.21
CA MET A 239 50.12 -43.78 23.66
C MET A 239 51.05 -43.98 22.46
N PHE A 240 51.54 -42.89 21.87
CA PHE A 240 52.63 -42.96 20.89
C PHE A 240 53.98 -42.86 21.64
N PRO A 241 55.01 -43.63 21.24
CA PRO A 241 56.33 -43.60 21.86
C PRO A 241 57.09 -42.33 21.45
N ARG A 242 58.12 -42.00 22.25
CA ARG A 242 59.01 -40.84 22.09
C ARG A 242 59.80 -40.84 20.78
#